data_AF-A0A0C1RMQ5-F1
#
_entry.id   AF-A0A0C1RMQ5-F1
#
_cell.length_a   1.000
_cell.length_b   1.000
_cell.length_c   1.000
_cell.angle_alpha   90.00
_cell.angle_beta   90.00
_cell.angle_gamma   90.00
#
_symmetry.space_group_name_H-M   'P 1'
#
loop_
_entity.id
_entity.type
_entity.pdbx_description
1 polymer ?
#
loop_
_entity_poly.entity_id
_entity_poly.type
_entity_poly.pdbx_seq_one_letter_code
_entity_poly.pdbx_strand_id
1 'polypeptide(L)'
;MSYYLFIIPAAYVLDLLLGDPQTIWHPVRFIGWLIEGLEKRLNKKHYNRKIAGMVLVVLTTVTVMIAVWGLLRLSAMVHMYLFYGVSIFLVYYSLSIKALADEAGKIRRNLENGDMDQARNDLSMIVGRDTQNLDEPEIIRATVETVAESTMDGIIAPLFYVFLGGPVLVWFYKTVNTLDSMVGYQNERFKEFGWASAKLDSLLNLIPAKITSFLISVSMFFCGKNWLNSMPYSG
;
A
#
# COMPACT_ATOMS: atom_id res chain seq x y z
N MET A 1 15.69 -1.19 -18.91
CA MET A 1 16.36 -0.35 -17.89
C MET A 1 16.16 1.13 -18.14
N SER A 2 16.45 1.66 -19.33
CA SER A 2 16.38 3.11 -19.65
C SER A 2 14.98 3.74 -19.50
N TYR A 3 13.91 2.98 -19.72
CA TYR A 3 12.56 3.54 -19.72
C TYR A 3 11.95 3.78 -18.33
N TYR A 4 12.43 3.08 -17.29
CA TYR A 4 11.93 3.28 -15.92
C TYR A 4 12.24 4.68 -15.38
N LEU A 5 13.35 5.28 -15.85
CA LEU A 5 13.76 6.65 -15.53
C LEU A 5 12.76 7.70 -16.02
N PHE A 6 11.89 7.36 -16.97
CA PHE A 6 10.80 8.23 -17.41
C PHE A 6 9.47 7.88 -16.74
N ILE A 7 9.15 6.58 -16.64
CA ILE A 7 7.87 6.12 -16.09
C ILE A 7 7.70 6.51 -14.63
N ILE A 8 8.74 6.31 -13.79
CA ILE A 8 8.65 6.57 -12.35
C ILE A 8 8.41 8.07 -12.09
N PRO A 9 9.21 9.02 -12.63
CA PRO A 9 8.93 10.45 -12.42
C PRO A 9 7.59 10.88 -12.99
N ALA A 10 7.18 10.37 -14.16
CA ALA A 10 5.90 10.72 -14.75
C ALA A 10 4.72 10.26 -13.88
N ALA A 11 4.76 9.02 -13.37
CA ALA A 11 3.74 8.50 -12.46
C ALA A 11 3.73 9.24 -11.11
N TYR A 12 4.91 9.58 -10.58
CA TYR A 12 5.05 10.37 -9.36
C TYR A 12 4.44 11.77 -9.50
N VAL A 13 4.75 12.49 -10.59
CA VAL A 13 4.17 13.81 -10.88
C VAL A 13 2.67 13.70 -11.08
N LEU A 14 2.20 12.65 -11.76
CA LEU A 14 0.77 12.42 -11.96
C LEU A 14 0.05 12.21 -10.62
N ASP A 15 0.65 11.48 -9.67
CA ASP A 15 0.12 11.32 -8.31
C ASP A 15 0.06 12.64 -7.55
N LEU A 16 1.11 13.46 -7.61
CA LEU A 16 1.10 14.78 -6.97
C LEU A 16 0.02 15.72 -7.54
N LEU A 17 -0.28 15.60 -8.84
CA LEU A 17 -1.28 16.45 -9.50
C LEU A 17 -2.71 15.95 -9.25
N LEU A 18 -2.96 14.66 -9.47
CA LEU A 18 -4.31 14.09 -9.47
C LEU A 18 -4.70 13.46 -8.13
N GLY A 19 -3.72 12.95 -7.36
CA GLY A 19 -3.95 12.10 -6.20
C GLY A 19 -4.58 10.76 -6.56
N ASP A 20 -5.15 10.07 -5.57
CA ASP A 20 -5.88 8.82 -5.79
C ASP A 20 -7.32 9.11 -6.28
N PRO A 21 -7.69 8.74 -7.51
CA PRO A 21 -9.05 8.89 -8.00
C PRO A 21 -9.94 7.85 -7.31
N GLN A 22 -10.80 8.31 -6.40
CA GLN A 22 -11.81 7.49 -5.71
C GLN A 22 -12.95 7.03 -6.65
N THR A 23 -12.58 6.32 -7.71
CA THR A 23 -13.47 5.82 -8.76
C THR A 23 -13.74 4.34 -8.57
N ILE A 24 -14.88 3.88 -9.10
CA ILE A 24 -15.25 2.45 -9.07
C ILE A 24 -14.26 1.60 -9.89
N TRP A 25 -13.62 2.20 -10.89
CA TRP A 25 -12.68 1.54 -11.82
C TRP A 25 -11.23 1.51 -11.31
N HIS A 26 -11.00 1.79 -10.03
CA HIS A 26 -9.66 1.78 -9.43
C HIS A 26 -9.06 0.36 -9.49
N PRO A 27 -7.88 0.13 -10.09
CA PRO A 27 -7.49 -1.24 -10.43
C PRO A 27 -7.19 -2.12 -9.21
N VAL A 28 -6.80 -1.54 -8.07
CA VAL A 28 -6.68 -2.26 -6.78
C VAL A 28 -8.03 -2.84 -6.31
N ARG A 29 -9.18 -2.21 -6.62
CA ARG A 29 -10.50 -2.76 -6.27
C ARG A 29 -10.79 -4.07 -6.98
N PHE A 30 -10.31 -4.24 -8.22
CA PHE A 30 -10.43 -5.52 -8.92
C PHE A 30 -9.64 -6.63 -8.24
N ILE A 31 -8.47 -6.32 -7.65
CA ILE A 31 -7.74 -7.27 -6.81
C ILE A 31 -8.62 -7.67 -5.62
N GLY A 32 -9.22 -6.70 -4.94
CA GLY A 32 -10.11 -6.95 -3.80
C GLY A 32 -11.29 -7.85 -4.16
N TRP A 33 -11.97 -7.60 -5.27
CA TRP A 33 -13.06 -8.45 -5.74
C TRP A 33 -12.60 -9.87 -6.10
N LEU A 34 -11.42 -10.00 -6.69
CA LEU A 34 -10.82 -11.31 -6.96
C LEU A 34 -10.54 -12.06 -5.65
N ILE A 35 -9.95 -11.38 -4.65
CA ILE A 35 -9.67 -11.94 -3.33
C ILE A 35 -10.98 -12.38 -2.66
N GLU A 36 -12.01 -11.54 -2.61
CA GLU A 36 -13.30 -11.88 -2.01
C GLU A 36 -13.96 -13.09 -2.69
N GLY A 37 -13.93 -13.12 -4.02
CA GLY A 37 -14.51 -14.21 -4.79
C GLY A 37 -13.80 -15.55 -4.53
N LEU A 38 -12.47 -15.53 -4.42
CA LEU A 38 -11.67 -16.71 -4.13
C LEU A 38 -11.74 -17.11 -2.65
N GLU A 39 -11.73 -16.15 -1.73
CA GLU A 39 -11.87 -16.38 -0.28
C GLU A 39 -13.19 -17.10 0.02
N LYS A 40 -14.31 -16.63 -0.52
CA LYS A 40 -15.62 -17.31 -0.36
C LYS A 40 -15.63 -18.75 -0.86
N ARG A 41 -14.80 -19.08 -1.85
CA ARG A 41 -14.70 -20.43 -2.41
C ARG A 41 -13.72 -21.34 -1.65
N LEU A 42 -12.61 -20.77 -1.17
CA LEU A 42 -11.49 -21.50 -0.58
C LEU A 42 -11.59 -21.59 0.96
N ASN A 43 -12.15 -20.58 1.63
CA ASN A 43 -12.28 -20.53 3.08
C ASN A 43 -13.49 -21.33 3.59
N LYS A 44 -13.52 -22.63 3.29
CA LYS A 44 -14.57 -23.56 3.74
C LYS A 44 -14.06 -24.39 4.90
N LYS A 45 -14.94 -24.69 5.88
CA LYS A 45 -14.62 -25.47 7.09
C LYS A 45 -14.02 -26.86 6.82
N HIS A 46 -14.30 -27.46 5.66
CA HIS A 46 -13.80 -28.79 5.30
C HIS A 46 -12.38 -28.80 4.72
N TYR A 47 -11.82 -27.65 4.36
CA TYR A 47 -10.46 -27.56 3.83
C TYR A 47 -9.45 -27.22 4.92
N ASN A 48 -8.19 -27.63 4.73
CA ASN A 48 -7.08 -27.13 5.52
C ASN A 48 -6.91 -25.63 5.22
N ARG A 49 -7.22 -24.78 6.21
CA ARG A 49 -7.25 -23.33 6.06
C ARG A 49 -5.91 -22.73 5.64
N LYS A 50 -4.80 -23.27 6.15
CA LYS A 50 -3.45 -22.80 5.75
C LYS A 50 -3.15 -23.08 4.29
N ILE A 51 -3.49 -24.27 3.80
CA ILE A 51 -3.30 -24.63 2.38
C ILE A 51 -4.21 -23.78 1.50
N ALA A 52 -5.48 -23.61 1.88
CA ALA A 52 -6.42 -22.77 1.16
C ALA A 52 -5.94 -21.31 1.07
N GLY A 53 -5.34 -20.79 2.14
CA GLY A 53 -4.68 -19.48 2.18
C GLY A 53 -3.50 -19.36 1.24
N MET A 54 -2.59 -20.36 1.22
CA MET A 54 -1.48 -20.40 0.26
C MET A 54 -1.97 -20.44 -1.19
N VAL A 55 -3.00 -21.24 -1.47
CA VAL A 55 -3.63 -21.30 -2.79
C VAL A 55 -4.23 -19.96 -3.18
N LEU A 56 -4.90 -19.25 -2.24
CA LEU A 56 -5.41 -17.91 -2.48
C LEU A 56 -4.28 -16.95 -2.88
N VAL A 57 -3.19 -16.90 -2.11
CA VAL A 57 -2.04 -16.02 -2.40
C VAL A 57 -1.46 -16.31 -3.77
N VAL A 58 -1.16 -17.58 -4.08
CA VAL A 58 -0.57 -17.96 -5.38
C VAL A 58 -1.52 -17.65 -6.53
N LEU A 59 -2.80 -18.02 -6.42
CA LEU A 59 -3.75 -17.84 -7.51
C LEU A 59 -4.00 -16.36 -7.81
N THR A 60 -4.17 -15.53 -6.78
CA THR A 60 -4.37 -14.08 -6.95
C THR A 60 -3.13 -13.40 -7.52
N THR A 61 -1.96 -13.61 -6.93
CA THR A 61 -0.70 -13.00 -7.40
C THR A 61 -0.35 -13.40 -8.83
N VAL A 62 -0.43 -14.69 -9.17
CA VAL A 62 -0.18 -15.18 -10.54
C VAL A 62 -1.19 -14.61 -11.52
N THR A 63 -2.48 -14.56 -11.17
CA THR A 63 -3.52 -13.99 -12.03
C THR A 63 -3.25 -12.51 -12.32
N VAL A 64 -2.95 -11.70 -11.31
CA VAL A 64 -2.66 -10.28 -11.47
C VAL A 64 -1.37 -10.07 -12.28
N MET A 65 -0.31 -10.82 -11.99
CA MET A 65 0.95 -10.73 -12.75
C MET A 65 0.76 -11.07 -14.23
N ILE A 66 0.03 -12.15 -14.55
CA ILE A 66 -0.27 -12.53 -15.93
C ILE A 66 -1.12 -11.46 -16.62
N ALA A 67 -2.13 -10.91 -15.94
CA ALA A 67 -2.98 -9.87 -16.49
C ALA A 67 -2.18 -8.59 -16.81
N VAL A 68 -1.35 -8.14 -15.87
CA VAL A 68 -0.48 -6.96 -16.05
C VAL A 68 0.55 -7.20 -17.15
N TRP A 69 1.22 -8.35 -17.14
CA TRP A 69 2.17 -8.72 -18.18
C TRP A 69 1.52 -8.79 -19.55
N GLY A 70 0.33 -9.40 -19.66
CA GLY A 70 -0.45 -9.49 -20.89
C GLY A 70 -0.86 -8.11 -21.40
N LEU A 71 -1.34 -7.23 -20.53
CA LEU A 71 -1.72 -5.86 -20.87
C LEU A 71 -0.52 -5.05 -21.39
N LEU A 72 0.64 -5.18 -20.74
CA LEU A 72 1.89 -4.55 -21.19
C LEU A 72 2.36 -5.13 -22.53
N ARG A 73 2.24 -6.45 -22.73
CA ARG A 73 2.65 -7.10 -23.98
C ARG A 73 1.75 -6.68 -25.14
N LEU A 74 0.44 -6.66 -24.93
CA LEU A 74 -0.54 -6.23 -25.93
C LEU A 74 -0.37 -4.74 -26.27
N SER A 75 -0.20 -3.88 -25.26
CA SER A 75 0.05 -2.45 -25.52
C SER A 75 1.34 -2.20 -26.30
N ALA A 76 2.41 -2.95 -26.01
CA ALA A 76 3.67 -2.88 -26.76
C ALA A 76 3.53 -3.39 -28.21
N MET A 77 2.66 -4.37 -28.47
CA MET A 77 2.37 -4.85 -29.84
C MET A 77 1.58 -3.81 -30.66
N VAL A 78 0.71 -3.05 -30.02
CA VAL A 78 -0.09 -2.00 -30.69
C VAL A 78 0.77 -0.77 -30.98
N HIS A 79 1.39 -0.17 -29.96
CA HIS A 79 2.24 1.01 -30.13
C HIS A 79 3.14 1.27 -28.91
N MET A 80 4.37 1.72 -29.14
CA MET A 80 5.33 2.01 -28.05
C MET A 80 4.80 3.07 -27.05
N TYR A 81 4.17 4.15 -27.53
CA TYR A 81 3.55 5.15 -26.64
C TYR A 81 2.41 4.59 -25.78
N LEU A 82 1.64 3.61 -26.30
CA LEU A 82 0.59 2.97 -25.51
C LEU A 82 1.20 2.15 -24.37
N PHE A 83 2.29 1.43 -24.63
CA PHE A 83 3.05 0.74 -23.58
C PHE A 83 3.52 1.70 -22.47
N TYR A 84 4.06 2.86 -22.84
CA TYR A 84 4.45 3.89 -21.86
C TYR A 84 3.25 4.39 -21.07
N GLY A 85 2.14 4.73 -21.73
CA GLY A 85 0.92 5.21 -21.08
C GLY A 85 0.35 4.19 -20.08
N VAL A 86 0.24 2.92 -20.49
CA VAL A 86 -0.21 1.82 -19.63
C VAL A 86 0.75 1.61 -18.45
N SER A 87 2.06 1.67 -18.69
CA SER A 87 3.03 1.48 -17.62
C SER A 87 2.99 2.62 -16.60
N ILE A 88 2.87 3.88 -17.05
CA ILE A 88 2.71 5.05 -16.17
C ILE A 88 1.42 4.93 -15.37
N PHE A 89 0.31 4.58 -16.03
CA PHE A 89 -0.98 4.36 -15.38
C PHE A 89 -0.88 3.32 -14.27
N LEU A 90 -0.28 2.16 -14.55
CA LEU A 90 -0.11 1.08 -13.58
C LEU A 90 0.77 1.50 -12.39
N VAL A 91 1.84 2.24 -12.62
CA VAL A 91 2.72 2.73 -11.55
C VAL A 91 2.03 3.82 -10.74
N TYR A 92 1.32 4.75 -11.38
CA TYR A 92 0.55 5.80 -10.73
C TYR A 92 -0.47 5.21 -9.73
N TYR A 93 -1.27 4.24 -10.16
CA TYR A 93 -2.23 3.55 -9.29
C TYR A 93 -1.62 2.65 -8.20
N SER A 94 -0.29 2.50 -8.18
CA SER A 94 0.43 1.83 -7.09
C SER A 94 0.95 2.80 -6.03
N LEU A 95 0.93 4.11 -6.32
CA LEU A 95 1.39 5.18 -5.43
C LEU A 95 0.20 5.86 -4.72
N SER A 96 0.46 6.49 -3.57
CA SER A 96 -0.56 7.20 -2.80
C SER A 96 -0.03 8.45 -2.07
N ILE A 97 0.89 9.20 -2.69
CA ILE A 97 1.65 10.28 -2.04
C ILE A 97 0.72 11.44 -1.69
N LYS A 98 -0.04 11.94 -2.67
CA LYS A 98 -0.93 13.09 -2.45
C LYS A 98 -2.08 12.73 -1.53
N ALA A 99 -2.70 11.56 -1.73
CA ALA A 99 -3.81 11.10 -0.90
C ALA A 99 -3.40 11.02 0.59
N LEU A 100 -2.23 10.45 0.86
CA LEU A 100 -1.68 10.37 2.22
C LEU A 100 -1.43 11.75 2.83
N ALA A 101 -0.84 12.67 2.04
CA ALA A 101 -0.59 14.05 2.49
C ALA A 101 -1.90 14.81 2.79
N ASP A 102 -2.92 14.61 1.97
CA ASP A 102 -4.22 15.24 2.13
C ASP A 102 -4.96 14.71 3.38
N GLU A 103 -4.92 13.40 3.63
CA GLU A 103 -5.52 12.75 4.80
C GLU A 103 -4.85 13.21 6.10
N ALA A 104 -3.52 13.12 6.19
CA ALA A 104 -2.77 13.61 7.34
C ALA A 104 -2.97 15.13 7.55
N GLY A 105 -3.07 15.89 6.46
CA GLY A 105 -3.31 17.32 6.49
C GLY A 105 -4.70 17.69 7.04
N LYS A 106 -5.73 16.86 6.81
CA LYS A 106 -7.07 17.07 7.40
C LYS A 106 -7.03 16.93 8.92
N ILE A 107 -6.45 15.85 9.41
CA ILE A 107 -6.32 15.59 10.86
C ILE A 107 -5.56 16.73 11.53
N ARG A 108 -4.42 17.14 10.95
CA ARG A 108 -3.62 18.27 11.47
C ARG A 108 -4.45 19.56 11.56
N ARG A 109 -5.19 19.92 10.51
CA ARG A 109 -6.02 21.14 10.50
C ARG A 109 -7.12 21.10 11.55
N ASN A 110 -7.75 19.95 11.77
CA ASN A 110 -8.79 19.83 12.79
C ASN A 110 -8.21 19.99 14.20
N LEU A 111 -7.04 19.39 14.46
CA LEU A 111 -6.32 19.58 15.73
C LEU A 111 -5.92 21.06 15.94
N GLU A 112 -5.36 21.72 14.92
CA GLU A 112 -5.01 23.15 14.97
C GLU A 112 -6.22 24.05 15.27
N ASN A 113 -7.41 23.65 14.84
CA ASN A 113 -8.67 24.36 15.07
C ASN A 113 -9.37 23.95 16.40
N GLY A 114 -8.83 22.98 17.14
CA GLY A 114 -9.44 22.45 18.36
C GLY A 114 -10.66 21.54 18.15
N ASP A 115 -10.91 21.08 16.92
CA ASP A 115 -12.02 20.18 16.58
C ASP A 115 -11.60 18.71 16.75
N MET A 116 -11.64 18.26 18.00
CA MET A 116 -11.24 16.91 18.40
C MET A 116 -12.12 15.82 17.79
N ASP A 117 -13.42 16.07 17.65
CA ASP A 117 -14.36 15.07 17.13
C ASP A 117 -14.13 14.84 15.65
N GLN A 118 -13.91 15.91 14.87
CA GLN A 118 -13.57 15.75 13.46
C GLN A 118 -12.16 15.16 13.27
N ALA A 119 -11.19 15.47 14.15
CA ALA A 119 -9.87 14.84 14.13
C ALA A 119 -9.95 13.31 14.35
N ARG A 120 -10.78 12.86 15.30
CA ARG A 120 -11.03 11.42 15.54
C ARG A 120 -11.71 10.75 14.36
N ASN A 121 -12.73 11.40 13.80
CA ASN A 121 -13.43 10.90 12.61
C ASN A 121 -12.46 10.73 11.44
N ASP A 122 -11.67 11.75 11.12
CA ASP A 122 -10.70 11.69 10.03
C ASP A 122 -9.60 10.63 10.29
N LEU A 123 -9.14 10.50 11.54
CA LEU A 123 -8.20 9.44 11.93
C LEU A 123 -8.82 8.04 11.74
N SER A 124 -10.08 7.86 12.09
CA SER A 124 -10.79 6.56 11.96
C SER A 124 -10.85 6.05 10.52
N MET A 125 -10.72 6.94 9.54
CA MET A 125 -10.72 6.58 8.12
C MET A 125 -9.41 5.95 7.67
N ILE A 126 -8.31 6.18 8.40
CA ILE A 126 -6.96 5.73 8.02
C ILE A 126 -6.36 4.71 9.01
N VAL A 127 -7.00 4.49 10.17
CA VAL A 127 -6.56 3.50 11.16
C VAL A 127 -7.58 2.38 11.33
N GLY A 128 -7.09 1.15 11.54
CA GLY A 128 -7.94 -0.02 11.79
C GLY A 128 -8.42 -0.19 13.24
N ARG A 129 -8.32 0.84 14.09
CA ARG A 129 -8.64 0.78 15.54
C ARG A 129 -9.70 1.81 15.94
N ASP A 130 -10.34 1.59 17.08
CA ASP A 130 -11.25 2.57 17.67
C ASP A 130 -10.50 3.87 18.02
N THR A 131 -11.10 5.00 17.68
CA THR A 131 -10.56 6.36 17.84
C THR A 131 -11.42 7.24 18.75
N GLN A 132 -12.61 6.78 19.17
CA GLN A 132 -13.62 7.63 19.81
C GLN A 132 -13.15 8.29 21.12
N ASN A 133 -12.25 7.62 21.85
CA ASN A 133 -11.79 8.07 23.17
C ASN A 133 -10.35 8.58 23.18
N LEU A 134 -9.72 8.78 22.01
CA LEU A 134 -8.33 9.22 21.95
C LEU A 134 -8.21 10.70 22.32
N ASP A 135 -7.21 11.03 23.13
CA ASP A 135 -6.79 12.41 23.39
C ASP A 135 -5.89 12.96 22.26
N GLU A 136 -5.55 14.25 22.32
CA GLU A 136 -4.75 14.89 21.26
C GLU A 136 -3.37 14.22 21.06
N PRO A 137 -2.56 13.96 22.11
CA PRO A 137 -1.32 13.19 21.98
C PRO A 137 -1.51 11.82 21.32
N GLU A 138 -2.56 11.09 21.68
CA GLU A 138 -2.88 9.79 21.10
C GLU A 138 -3.27 9.88 19.63
N ILE A 139 -4.04 10.90 19.23
CA ILE A 139 -4.38 11.17 17.81
C ILE A 139 -3.13 11.49 17.01
N ILE A 140 -2.26 12.37 17.53
CA ILE A 140 -1.00 12.73 16.86
C ILE A 140 -0.12 11.50 16.68
N ARG A 141 0.05 10.71 17.74
CA ARG A 141 0.83 9.47 17.69
C ARG A 141 0.27 8.49 16.66
N ALA A 142 -1.05 8.23 16.70
CA ALA A 142 -1.74 7.36 15.75
C ALA A 142 -1.50 7.83 14.30
N THR A 143 -1.65 9.14 14.07
CA THR A 143 -1.44 9.75 12.75
C THR A 143 -0.01 9.55 12.27
N VAL A 144 0.99 9.77 13.13
CA VAL A 144 2.40 9.59 12.77
C VAL A 144 2.73 8.12 12.49
N GLU A 145 2.24 7.19 13.32
CA GLU A 145 2.39 5.75 13.11
C GLU A 145 1.82 5.34 11.75
N THR A 146 0.58 5.74 11.46
CA THR A 146 -0.11 5.42 10.20
C THR A 146 0.52 6.10 8.98
N VAL A 147 0.99 7.35 9.10
CA VAL A 147 1.69 8.03 8.00
C VAL A 147 3.03 7.34 7.71
N ALA A 148 3.77 6.91 8.72
CA ALA A 148 5.02 6.18 8.52
C ALA A 148 4.78 4.83 7.84
N GLU A 149 3.78 4.07 8.30
CA GLU A 149 3.38 2.79 7.70
C GLU A 149 2.89 2.98 6.25
N SER A 150 2.00 3.93 6.01
CA SER A 150 1.46 4.22 4.67
C SER A 150 2.52 4.78 3.71
N THR A 151 3.53 5.49 4.24
CA THR A 151 4.69 5.93 3.42
C THR A 151 5.48 4.72 2.93
N MET A 152 5.67 3.72 3.78
CA MET A 152 6.36 2.48 3.42
C MET A 152 5.56 1.72 2.35
N ASP A 153 4.28 1.46 2.60
CA ASP A 153 3.42 0.62 1.74
C ASP A 153 2.94 1.31 0.47
N GLY A 154 2.71 2.62 0.53
CA GLY A 154 2.12 3.43 -0.54
C GLY A 154 3.13 4.19 -1.38
N ILE A 155 4.40 4.26 -0.98
CA ILE A 155 5.43 5.04 -1.68
C ILE A 155 6.72 4.25 -1.83
N ILE A 156 7.38 3.90 -0.72
CA ILE A 156 8.74 3.36 -0.76
C ILE A 156 8.77 1.93 -1.34
N ALA A 157 7.93 1.03 -0.86
CA ALA A 157 7.86 -0.33 -1.38
C ALA A 157 7.38 -0.37 -2.84
N PRO A 158 6.35 0.39 -3.26
CA PRO A 158 5.99 0.49 -4.67
C PRO A 158 7.15 0.94 -5.56
N LEU A 159 7.83 2.05 -5.20
CA LEU A 159 8.98 2.55 -5.97
C LEU A 159 10.12 1.53 -6.03
N PHE A 160 10.41 0.85 -4.93
CA PHE A 160 11.42 -0.21 -4.85
C PHE A 160 11.12 -1.35 -5.84
N TYR A 161 9.89 -1.85 -5.85
CA TYR A 161 9.50 -2.96 -6.72
C TYR A 161 9.35 -2.56 -8.19
N VAL A 162 8.91 -1.33 -8.50
CA VAL A 162 8.97 -0.81 -9.87
C VAL A 162 10.41 -0.74 -10.37
N PHE A 163 11.34 -0.28 -9.54
CA PHE A 163 12.75 -0.19 -9.92
C PHE A 163 13.36 -1.57 -10.19
N LEU A 164 13.01 -2.57 -9.39
CA LEU A 164 13.52 -3.94 -9.53
C LEU A 164 12.95 -4.70 -10.74
N GLY A 165 11.65 -4.57 -11.01
CA GLY A 165 10.96 -5.43 -11.97
C GLY A 165 9.84 -4.78 -12.76
N GLY A 166 9.73 -3.45 -12.69
CA GLY A 166 8.74 -2.68 -13.43
C GLY A 166 7.30 -2.87 -12.94
N PRO A 167 6.31 -2.53 -13.79
CA PRO A 167 4.91 -2.56 -13.39
C PRO A 167 4.43 -3.97 -12.99
N VAL A 168 4.98 -5.06 -13.55
CA VAL A 168 4.58 -6.41 -13.15
C VAL A 168 4.93 -6.68 -11.68
N LEU A 169 6.14 -6.29 -11.25
CA LEU A 169 6.61 -6.58 -9.90
C LEU A 169 5.96 -5.67 -8.85
N VAL A 170 5.67 -4.41 -9.18
CA VAL A 170 4.91 -3.56 -8.25
C VAL A 170 3.48 -4.04 -8.06
N TRP A 171 2.82 -4.55 -9.11
CA TRP A 171 1.47 -5.10 -8.98
C TRP A 171 1.46 -6.46 -8.27
N PHE A 172 2.54 -7.24 -8.37
CA PHE A 172 2.74 -8.39 -7.48
C PHE A 172 2.77 -7.94 -6.02
N TYR A 173 3.62 -6.96 -5.68
CA TYR A 173 3.69 -6.40 -4.32
C TYR A 173 2.33 -5.86 -3.87
N LYS A 174 1.66 -5.04 -4.69
CA LYS A 174 0.37 -4.45 -4.34
C LYS A 174 -0.71 -5.51 -4.13
N THR A 175 -0.65 -6.62 -4.86
CA THR A 175 -1.54 -7.77 -4.64
C THR A 175 -1.29 -8.41 -3.28
N VAL A 176 -0.03 -8.63 -2.90
CA VAL A 176 0.34 -9.19 -1.59
C VAL A 176 -0.08 -8.26 -0.45
N ASN A 177 0.20 -6.96 -0.56
CA ASN A 177 -0.22 -5.95 0.40
C ASN A 177 -1.75 -5.91 0.55
N THR A 178 -2.49 -5.96 -0.57
CA THR A 178 -3.97 -6.01 -0.55
C THR A 178 -4.49 -7.31 0.09
N LEU A 179 -3.85 -8.46 -0.17
CA LEU A 179 -4.18 -9.72 0.48
C LEU A 179 -4.01 -9.60 2.00
N ASP A 180 -2.90 -9.03 2.48
CA ASP A 180 -2.69 -8.86 3.91
C ASP A 180 -3.73 -7.94 4.55
N SER A 181 -4.02 -6.78 3.94
CA SER A 181 -5.05 -5.86 4.45
C SER A 181 -6.47 -6.43 4.44
N MET A 182 -6.77 -7.45 3.63
CA MET A 182 -8.11 -8.04 3.53
C MET A 182 -8.27 -9.33 4.33
N VAL A 183 -7.25 -10.20 4.33
CA VAL A 183 -7.33 -11.53 4.96
C VAL A 183 -6.24 -11.78 5.99
N GLY A 184 -5.29 -10.87 6.22
CA GLY A 184 -4.20 -11.03 7.20
C GLY A 184 -4.61 -10.89 8.68
N TYR A 185 -5.85 -10.47 8.95
CA TYR A 185 -6.36 -10.23 10.30
C TYR A 185 -6.29 -11.46 11.22
N GLN A 186 -5.93 -11.22 12.48
CA GLN A 186 -5.84 -12.24 13.54
C GLN A 186 -7.20 -12.58 14.18
N ASN A 187 -8.26 -12.70 13.39
CA ASN A 187 -9.57 -13.14 13.88
C ASN A 187 -9.79 -14.65 13.66
N GLU A 188 -10.79 -15.26 14.30
CA GLU A 188 -11.06 -16.71 14.17
C GLU A 188 -11.33 -17.18 12.73
N ARG A 189 -11.78 -16.26 11.87
CA ARG A 189 -12.04 -16.52 10.46
C ARG A 189 -10.76 -16.64 9.64
N PHE A 190 -9.75 -15.82 9.95
CA PHE A 190 -8.57 -15.66 9.09
C PHE A 190 -7.24 -16.05 9.72
N LYS A 191 -7.16 -16.31 11.03
CA LYS A 191 -5.89 -16.63 11.73
C LYS A 191 -5.00 -17.66 11.01
N GLU A 192 -5.59 -18.74 10.49
CA GLU A 192 -4.86 -19.76 9.72
C GLU A 192 -4.85 -19.50 8.22
N PHE A 193 -5.92 -18.89 7.69
CA PHE A 193 -6.12 -18.68 6.27
C PHE A 193 -5.26 -17.51 5.73
N GLY A 194 -5.18 -16.41 6.46
CA GLY A 194 -4.36 -15.24 6.17
C GLY A 194 -2.89 -15.37 6.50
N TRP A 195 -2.48 -16.48 7.15
CA TRP A 195 -1.10 -16.63 7.61
C TRP A 195 -0.09 -16.50 6.46
N ALA A 196 -0.41 -17.05 5.29
CA ALA A 196 0.49 -17.02 4.13
C ALA A 196 0.64 -15.60 3.55
N SER A 197 -0.45 -14.82 3.47
CA SER A 197 -0.39 -13.44 2.98
C SER A 197 0.38 -12.55 3.96
N ALA A 198 0.09 -12.64 5.25
CA ALA A 198 0.78 -11.86 6.29
C ALA A 198 2.28 -12.15 6.33
N LYS A 199 2.67 -13.43 6.20
CA LYS A 199 4.08 -13.81 6.19
C LYS A 199 4.80 -13.32 4.94
N LEU A 200 4.14 -13.40 3.78
CA LEU A 200 4.72 -12.94 2.52
C LEU A 200 4.84 -11.41 2.48
N ASP A 201 3.81 -10.67 2.93
CA ASP A 201 3.84 -9.21 3.03
C ASP A 201 5.00 -8.76 3.93
N SER A 202 5.08 -9.32 5.15
CA SER A 202 6.19 -9.05 6.08
C SER A 202 7.57 -9.31 5.44
N LEU A 203 7.70 -10.36 4.63
CA LEU A 203 8.94 -10.70 3.94
C LEU A 203 9.30 -9.67 2.86
N LEU A 204 8.32 -9.25 2.06
CA LEU A 204 8.51 -8.26 1.00
C LEU A 204 8.87 -6.89 1.58
N ASN A 205 8.29 -6.54 2.73
CA ASN A 205 8.53 -5.27 3.40
C ASN A 205 9.84 -5.21 4.21
N LEU A 206 10.61 -6.29 4.36
CA LEU A 206 11.88 -6.27 5.14
C LEU A 206 12.91 -5.26 4.65
N ILE A 207 13.06 -5.10 3.34
CA ILE A 207 14.01 -4.15 2.74
C ILE A 207 13.38 -2.76 2.62
N PRO A 208 12.17 -2.60 2.04
CA PRO A 208 11.48 -1.31 2.00
C PRO A 208 11.33 -0.64 3.36
N ALA A 209 11.04 -1.39 4.44
CA ALA A 209 10.91 -0.83 5.78
C ALA A 209 12.23 -0.21 6.26
N LYS A 210 13.39 -0.88 6.03
CA LYS A 210 14.70 -0.34 6.40
C LYS A 210 15.04 0.93 5.61
N ILE A 211 14.73 0.94 4.31
CA ILE A 211 14.89 2.12 3.45
C ILE A 211 14.01 3.25 3.99
N THR A 212 12.76 2.96 4.32
CA THR A 212 11.81 3.95 4.84
C THR A 212 12.29 4.55 6.15
N SER A 213 12.67 3.72 7.14
CA SER A 213 13.20 4.20 8.43
C SER A 213 14.46 5.06 8.26
N PHE A 214 15.34 4.70 7.33
CA PHE A 214 16.52 5.50 7.00
C PHE A 214 16.12 6.85 6.37
N LEU A 215 15.23 6.85 5.39
CA LEU A 215 14.77 8.09 4.72
C LEU A 215 14.02 9.02 5.66
N ILE A 216 13.21 8.49 6.58
CA ILE A 216 12.56 9.27 7.65
C ILE A 216 13.63 9.87 8.57
N SER A 217 14.67 9.10 8.93
CA SER A 217 15.76 9.57 9.77
C SER A 217 16.51 10.75 9.12
N VAL A 218 16.81 10.62 7.83
CA VAL A 218 17.47 11.65 7.03
C VAL A 218 16.57 12.88 6.81
N SER A 219 15.27 12.70 6.60
CA SER A 219 14.37 13.83 6.37
C SER A 219 14.25 14.74 7.58
N MET A 220 14.33 14.21 8.81
CA MET A 220 14.36 15.05 10.01
C MET A 220 15.57 15.97 10.08
N PHE A 221 16.73 15.54 9.58
CA PHE A 221 17.92 16.39 9.48
C PHE A 221 17.65 17.62 8.62
N PHE A 222 17.02 17.43 7.45
CA PHE A 222 16.65 18.53 6.56
C PHE A 222 15.51 19.41 7.11
N CYS A 223 14.64 18.85 7.94
CA CYS A 223 13.57 19.58 8.62
C CYS A 223 14.02 20.30 9.90
N GLY A 224 15.31 20.23 10.29
CA GLY A 224 15.85 20.89 11.48
C GLY A 224 15.34 20.33 12.81
N LYS A 225 14.86 19.08 12.84
CA LYS A 225 14.34 18.41 14.04
C LYS A 225 15.32 17.36 14.58
N ASN A 226 15.37 17.17 15.90
CA ASN A 226 16.32 16.27 16.57
C ASN A 226 16.11 14.79 16.16
N TRP A 227 17.10 14.21 15.49
CA TRP A 227 17.11 12.87 14.88
C TRP A 227 17.46 11.72 15.84
N LEU A 228 17.92 12.04 17.05
CA LEU A 228 18.45 11.05 18.01
C LEU A 228 17.38 10.19 18.70
N ASN A 229 16.09 10.57 18.63
CA ASN A 229 14.99 9.89 19.33
C ASN A 229 14.08 9.03 18.43
N SER A 230 14.38 8.90 17.14
CA SER A 230 13.46 8.30 16.15
C SER A 230 13.85 6.89 15.67
N MET A 231 15.01 6.37 16.06
CA MET A 231 15.37 5.00 15.70
C MET A 231 14.43 4.05 16.43
N PRO A 232 13.73 3.14 15.73
CA PRO A 232 12.96 2.11 16.41
C PRO A 232 13.94 1.33 17.29
N TYR A 233 13.63 1.24 18.59
CA TYR A 233 14.36 0.41 19.52
C TYR A 233 14.51 -0.99 18.89
N SER A 234 15.75 -1.37 18.58
CA SER A 234 16.10 -2.74 18.25
C SER A 234 15.96 -3.57 19.52
N GLY A 235 14.78 -4.17 19.70
CA GLY A 235 14.46 -5.13 20.75
C GLY A 235 13.66 -6.28 20.17
#